data_AF-A0ABD4JJ25-F1
#
_entry.id   AF-A0ABD4JJ25-F1
#
_cell.length_a   1.000
_cell.length_b   1.000
_cell.length_c   1.000
_cell.angle_alpha   90.00
_cell.angle_beta   90.00
_cell.angle_gamma   90.00
#
_symmetry.space_group_name_H-M   'P 1'
#
loop_
_entity.id
_entity.type
_entity.pdbx_description
1 polymer ?
#
loop_
_entity_poly.entity_id
_entity_poly.type
_entity_poly.pdbx_seq_one_letter_code
_entity_poly.pdbx_strand_id
1 'polypeptide(L)'
;MRATKKAFTLIELIIVIVVLGIVGLMTLQVTTTVFKNYVQSKAMNSLQTQTELVLEQISKMLSYRIKESVIARKGTSSNILPLNNDQVNNEYTTLEFITYAREMFNDGIYSGFADLEPSSKANGLITPGSKLSSLNQENGILDDFGVAITDLAVIFKGLAYDTTTSFGYNNTNSLDVAKITSVEDNKIHLTHDGEISEQYHIAYSAYAIAVSDESEQRGDFTLKLYYNYQPWLGEKFQNADSAILAENVTRFNFTEQNGVVVIKLCMHEAGKSGLMFDKNFDFTVCKSKAIY
;
A
#
# COMPACT_ATOMS: atom_id res chain seq x y z
N MET A 1 -70.41 -32.56 -42.02
CA MET A 1 -70.28 -31.09 -42.18
C MET A 1 -68.82 -30.71 -41.96
N ARG A 2 -68.15 -30.17 -42.98
CA ARG A 2 -66.74 -29.76 -42.91
C ARG A 2 -66.72 -28.28 -42.54
N ALA A 3 -66.28 -27.95 -41.33
CA ALA A 3 -66.20 -26.57 -40.86
C ALA A 3 -65.16 -25.81 -41.69
N THR A 4 -65.57 -24.77 -42.40
CA THR A 4 -64.67 -23.85 -43.08
C THR A 4 -63.92 -23.04 -42.03
N LYS A 5 -62.59 -23.20 -41.97
CA LYS A 5 -61.72 -22.37 -41.11
C LYS A 5 -61.83 -20.92 -41.61
N LYS A 6 -62.24 -20.00 -40.73
CA LYS A 6 -62.28 -18.57 -41.04
C LYS A 6 -60.85 -18.07 -41.31
N ALA A 7 -60.66 -17.42 -42.45
CA ALA A 7 -59.40 -16.76 -42.80
C ALA A 7 -59.36 -15.35 -42.16
N PHE A 8 -58.15 -14.92 -41.79
CA PHE A 8 -57.90 -13.58 -41.25
C PHE A 8 -58.28 -12.49 -42.26
N THR A 9 -58.81 -11.37 -41.75
CA THR A 9 -59.06 -10.19 -42.59
C THR A 9 -57.75 -9.38 -42.74
N LEU A 10 -57.58 -8.71 -43.88
CA LEU A 10 -56.36 -7.94 -44.18
C LEU A 10 -56.08 -6.84 -43.13
N ILE A 11 -57.13 -6.24 -42.56
CA ILE A 11 -57.00 -5.22 -41.52
C ILE A 11 -56.52 -5.79 -40.18
N GLU A 12 -56.96 -7.00 -39.83
CA GLU A 12 -56.54 -7.68 -38.61
C GLU A 12 -55.05 -8.05 -38.66
N LEU A 13 -54.56 -8.43 -39.84
CA LEU A 13 -53.13 -8.70 -40.07
C LEU A 13 -52.26 -7.43 -39.93
N ILE A 14 -52.73 -6.28 -40.43
CA ILE A 14 -52.02 -5.00 -40.28
C ILE A 14 -51.93 -4.60 -38.81
N ILE A 15 -53.05 -4.71 -38.06
CA ILE A 15 -53.08 -4.37 -36.64
C ILE A 15 -52.10 -5.25 -35.85
N VAL A 16 -52.05 -6.55 -36.13
CA VAL A 16 -51.12 -7.47 -35.48
C VAL A 16 -49.67 -7.09 -35.73
N ILE A 17 -49.30 -6.75 -36.97
CA ILE A 17 -47.93 -6.33 -37.30
C ILE A 17 -47.55 -5.04 -36.56
N VAL A 18 -48.46 -4.05 -36.50
CA VAL A 18 -48.20 -2.79 -35.78
C VAL A 18 -48.04 -3.02 -34.28
N VAL A 19 -48.92 -3.81 -33.66
CA VAL A 19 -48.83 -4.14 -32.22
C VAL A 19 -47.55 -4.89 -31.91
N LEU A 20 -47.17 -5.89 -32.72
CA LEU A 20 -45.90 -6.61 -32.56
C LEU A 20 -44.69 -5.69 -32.75
N GLY A 21 -44.76 -4.73 -33.68
CA GLY A 21 -43.72 -3.72 -33.87
C GLY A 21 -43.51 -2.85 -32.62
N ILE A 22 -44.60 -2.34 -32.03
CA ILE A 22 -44.54 -1.51 -30.82
C ILE A 22 -44.02 -2.33 -29.62
N VAL A 23 -44.55 -3.54 -29.41
CA VAL A 23 -44.12 -4.42 -28.32
C VAL A 23 -42.66 -4.84 -28.49
N GLY A 24 -42.24 -5.16 -29.71
CA GLY A 24 -40.85 -5.49 -30.02
C GLY A 24 -39.89 -4.34 -29.71
N LEU A 25 -40.23 -3.12 -30.11
CA LEU A 25 -39.44 -1.92 -29.81
C LEU A 25 -39.35 -1.67 -28.30
N MET A 26 -40.46 -1.77 -27.57
CA MET A 26 -40.46 -1.62 -26.10
C MET A 26 -39.59 -2.69 -25.43
N THR A 27 -39.69 -3.95 -25.88
CA THR A 27 -38.91 -5.05 -25.31
C THR A 27 -37.42 -4.86 -25.54
N LEU A 28 -37.01 -4.40 -26.73
CA LEU A 28 -35.62 -4.08 -27.05
C LEU A 28 -35.09 -2.91 -26.22
N GLN A 29 -35.89 -1.87 -26.01
CA GLN A 29 -35.53 -0.74 -25.15
C GLN A 29 -35.32 -1.19 -23.70
N VAL A 30 -36.26 -1.95 -23.13
CA VAL A 30 -36.13 -2.46 -21.75
C VAL A 30 -34.90 -3.35 -21.61
N THR A 31 -34.67 -4.26 -22.56
CA THR A 31 -33.52 -5.17 -22.52
C THR A 31 -32.20 -4.41 -22.58
N THR A 32 -32.08 -3.40 -23.45
CA THR A 32 -30.85 -2.60 -23.55
C THR A 32 -30.60 -1.77 -22.30
N THR A 33 -31.64 -1.19 -21.69
CA THR A 33 -31.50 -0.46 -20.42
C THR A 33 -31.08 -1.38 -19.26
N VAL A 34 -31.70 -2.56 -19.12
CA VAL A 34 -31.33 -3.51 -18.06
C VAL A 34 -29.89 -3.98 -18.23
N PHE A 35 -29.49 -4.32 -19.45
CA PHE A 35 -28.12 -4.74 -19.73
C PHE A 35 -27.11 -3.61 -19.47
N LYS A 36 -27.41 -2.36 -19.90
CA LYS A 36 -26.57 -1.19 -19.61
C LYS A 36 -26.36 -1.02 -18.10
N ASN A 37 -27.45 -1.00 -17.33
CA ASN A 37 -27.38 -0.84 -15.87
C ASN A 37 -26.59 -1.97 -15.20
N TYR A 38 -26.77 -3.21 -15.66
CA TYR A 38 -26.03 -4.36 -15.12
C TYR A 38 -24.52 -4.22 -15.33
N VAL A 39 -24.08 -3.91 -16.56
CA VAL A 39 -22.65 -3.76 -16.85
C VAL A 39 -22.05 -2.60 -16.07
N GLN A 40 -22.76 -1.47 -15.98
CA GLN A 40 -22.32 -0.32 -15.20
C GLN A 40 -22.17 -0.66 -13.70
N SER A 41 -23.15 -1.36 -13.13
CA SER A 41 -23.09 -1.81 -11.73
C SER A 41 -21.95 -2.79 -11.51
N LYS A 42 -21.72 -3.74 -12.43
CA LYS A 42 -20.60 -4.68 -12.37
C LYS A 42 -19.25 -3.97 -12.41
N ALA A 43 -19.07 -3.01 -13.32
CA ALA A 43 -17.85 -2.21 -13.42
C ALA A 43 -17.58 -1.42 -12.15
N MET A 44 -18.60 -0.72 -11.63
CA MET A 44 -18.53 0.03 -10.37
C MET A 44 -18.12 -0.86 -9.19
N ASN A 45 -18.77 -2.01 -9.04
CA ASN A 45 -18.47 -2.94 -7.95
C ASN A 45 -17.06 -3.52 -8.06
N SER A 46 -16.61 -3.83 -9.29
CA SER A 46 -15.25 -4.31 -9.54
C SER A 46 -14.21 -3.27 -9.16
N LEU A 47 -14.37 -2.02 -9.60
CA LEU A 47 -13.45 -0.94 -9.28
C LEU A 47 -13.44 -0.64 -7.78
N GLN A 48 -14.61 -0.62 -7.13
CA GLN A 48 -14.71 -0.51 -5.67
C GLN A 48 -13.96 -1.61 -4.94
N THR A 49 -14.08 -2.86 -5.39
CA THR A 49 -13.37 -3.99 -4.80
C THR A 49 -11.86 -3.83 -4.98
N GLN A 50 -11.40 -3.43 -6.17
CA GLN A 50 -9.97 -3.20 -6.43
C GLN A 50 -9.41 -2.06 -5.57
N THR A 51 -10.10 -0.93 -5.50
CA THR A 51 -9.69 0.20 -4.64
C THR A 51 -9.62 -0.21 -3.17
N GLU A 52 -10.57 -1.00 -2.69
CA GLU A 52 -10.58 -1.51 -1.32
C GLU A 52 -9.42 -2.47 -1.06
N LEU A 53 -9.13 -3.39 -1.98
CA LEU A 53 -8.02 -4.34 -1.84
C LEU A 53 -6.66 -3.63 -1.78
N VAL A 54 -6.45 -2.61 -2.61
CA VAL A 54 -5.22 -1.79 -2.58
C VAL A 54 -5.10 -1.06 -1.25
N LEU A 55 -6.18 -0.43 -0.77
CA LEU A 55 -6.21 0.22 0.55
C LEU A 55 -5.97 -0.77 1.69
N GLU A 56 -6.49 -2.00 1.60
CA GLU A 56 -6.25 -3.06 2.58
C GLU A 56 -4.77 -3.44 2.62
N GLN A 57 -4.16 -3.67 1.46
CA GLN A 57 -2.74 -4.01 1.35
C GLN A 57 -1.86 -2.92 1.96
N ILE A 58 -2.10 -1.65 1.60
CA ILE A 58 -1.37 -0.51 2.16
C ILE A 58 -1.59 -0.41 3.67
N SER A 59 -2.84 -0.58 4.11
CA SER A 59 -3.19 -0.53 5.52
C SER A 59 -2.52 -1.62 6.35
N LYS A 60 -2.36 -2.84 5.81
CA LYS A 60 -1.62 -3.91 6.49
C LYS A 60 -0.15 -3.57 6.63
N MET A 61 0.50 -3.08 5.57
CA MET A 61 1.91 -2.66 5.66
C MET A 61 2.10 -1.55 6.70
N LEU A 62 1.24 -0.53 6.69
CA LEU A 62 1.29 0.58 7.65
C LEU A 62 0.93 0.16 9.09
N SER A 63 0.19 -0.93 9.29
CA SER A 63 -0.09 -1.42 10.65
C SER A 63 1.15 -1.95 11.36
N TYR A 64 2.19 -2.31 10.61
CA TYR A 64 3.48 -2.77 11.13
C TYR A 64 4.58 -1.70 11.00
N ARG A 65 4.20 -0.47 10.69
CA ARG A 65 5.14 0.65 10.64
C ARG A 65 5.70 0.96 12.03
N ILE A 66 6.93 1.42 12.06
CA ILE A 66 7.48 2.14 13.20
C ILE A 66 6.93 3.56 13.09
N LYS A 67 6.13 3.98 14.07
CA LYS A 67 5.28 5.18 13.98
C LYS A 67 6.10 6.45 13.75
N GLU A 68 7.29 6.50 14.33
CA GLU A 68 8.24 7.61 14.26
C GLU A 68 8.96 7.69 12.90
N SER A 69 8.94 6.62 12.09
CA SER A 69 9.65 6.57 10.81
C SER A 69 8.84 7.09 9.61
N VAL A 70 7.57 7.46 9.79
CA VAL A 70 6.68 7.72 8.66
C VAL A 70 6.89 9.13 8.12
N ILE A 71 7.22 9.22 6.84
CA ILE A 71 7.50 10.49 6.16
C ILE A 71 6.67 10.65 4.88
N ALA A 72 6.40 11.90 4.58
CA ALA A 72 5.89 12.37 3.31
C ALA A 72 7.04 12.99 2.52
N ARG A 73 7.24 12.57 1.27
CA ARG A 73 8.22 13.16 0.35
C ARG A 73 7.56 13.86 -0.82
N LYS A 74 8.08 15.03 -1.16
CA LYS A 74 7.72 15.77 -2.37
C LYS A 74 8.45 15.20 -3.59
N GLY A 75 7.81 14.27 -4.29
CA GLY A 75 8.34 13.60 -5.48
C GLY A 75 9.70 12.93 -5.23
N THR A 76 10.69 13.19 -6.10
CA THR A 76 12.06 12.67 -5.98
C THR A 76 13.01 13.61 -5.23
N SER A 77 12.51 14.71 -4.65
CA SER A 77 13.35 15.69 -3.96
C SER A 77 13.81 15.20 -2.58
N SER A 78 14.86 15.81 -2.03
CA SER A 78 15.28 15.61 -0.64
C SER A 78 14.33 16.27 0.38
N ASN A 79 13.27 16.94 -0.08
CA ASN A 79 12.29 17.56 0.79
C ASN A 79 11.34 16.49 1.35
N ILE A 80 11.56 16.18 2.62
CA ILE A 80 10.77 15.24 3.41
C ILE A 80 10.20 15.98 4.61
N LEU A 81 8.99 15.62 4.98
CA LEU A 81 8.38 16.02 6.24
C LEU A 81 7.88 14.79 6.97
N PRO A 82 7.92 14.77 8.32
CA PRO A 82 7.14 13.79 9.05
C PRO A 82 5.67 13.87 8.65
N LEU A 83 5.01 12.71 8.59
CA LEU A 83 3.63 12.64 8.12
C LEU A 83 2.63 13.40 9.03
N ASN A 84 2.95 13.53 10.31
CA ASN A 84 2.16 14.27 11.30
C ASN A 84 2.27 15.81 11.19
N ASN A 85 3.05 16.32 10.25
CA ASN A 85 3.25 17.75 10.07
C ASN A 85 2.09 18.36 9.25
N ASP A 86 1.50 19.46 9.75
CA ASP A 86 0.39 20.17 9.09
C ASP A 86 0.72 20.73 7.70
N GLN A 87 2.00 20.83 7.35
CA GLN A 87 2.46 21.29 6.03
C GLN A 87 2.39 20.20 4.95
N VAL A 88 2.12 18.95 5.31
CA VAL A 88 1.91 17.86 4.34
C VAL A 88 0.63 18.15 3.54
N ASN A 89 0.82 18.41 2.25
CA ASN A 89 -0.24 18.76 1.30
C ASN A 89 -0.17 17.88 0.04
N ASN A 90 -0.96 18.21 -0.98
CA ASN A 90 -1.04 17.43 -2.23
C ASN A 90 0.26 17.41 -3.06
N GLU A 91 1.26 18.24 -2.74
CA GLU A 91 2.57 18.21 -3.40
C GLU A 91 3.42 17.03 -2.92
N TYR A 92 3.09 16.45 -1.76
CA TYR A 92 3.73 15.26 -1.23
C TYR A 92 3.07 14.02 -1.83
N THR A 93 3.69 13.48 -2.87
CA THR A 93 3.15 12.37 -3.66
C THR A 93 3.69 11.01 -3.25
N THR A 94 4.65 10.98 -2.31
CA THR A 94 5.33 9.76 -1.88
C THR A 94 5.22 9.59 -0.38
N LEU A 95 4.76 8.42 0.05
CA LEU A 95 4.69 8.01 1.45
C LEU A 95 5.80 6.98 1.69
N GLU A 96 6.75 7.25 2.60
CA GLU A 96 7.76 6.28 3.01
C GLU A 96 7.65 5.95 4.49
N PHE A 97 7.95 4.72 4.85
CA PHE A 97 7.94 4.25 6.23
C PHE A 97 8.81 3.01 6.40
N ILE A 98 9.32 2.81 7.61
CA ILE A 98 10.04 1.59 8.00
C ILE A 98 9.06 0.69 8.74
N THR A 99 9.09 -0.60 8.45
CA THR A 99 8.34 -1.61 9.21
C THR A 99 9.26 -2.35 10.15
N TYR A 100 8.75 -2.71 11.32
CA TYR A 100 9.45 -3.69 12.12
C TYR A 100 9.34 -5.08 11.48
N ALA A 101 10.32 -5.92 11.76
CA ALA A 101 10.43 -7.29 11.30
C ALA A 101 9.36 -8.14 11.98
N ARG A 102 8.12 -8.04 11.51
CA ARG A 102 6.97 -8.66 12.14
C ARG A 102 7.06 -10.19 12.13
N GLU A 103 7.48 -10.76 11.02
CA GLU A 103 7.56 -12.22 10.89
C GLU A 103 8.61 -12.80 11.86
N MET A 104 9.76 -12.13 11.97
CA MET A 104 10.78 -12.47 12.97
C MET A 104 10.26 -12.34 14.42
N PHE A 105 9.40 -11.37 14.69
CA PHE A 105 8.80 -11.17 16.01
C PHE A 105 7.78 -12.26 16.33
N ASN A 106 6.89 -12.58 15.38
CA ASN A 106 5.85 -13.60 15.54
C ASN A 106 6.45 -15.00 15.72
N ASP A 107 7.55 -15.30 15.03
CA ASP A 107 8.27 -16.57 15.15
C ASP A 107 9.12 -16.66 16.43
N GLY A 108 9.17 -15.58 17.22
CA GLY A 108 9.92 -15.52 18.47
C GLY A 108 11.44 -15.50 18.28
N ILE A 109 11.92 -15.00 17.14
CA ILE A 109 13.37 -14.85 16.88
C ILE A 109 13.95 -13.75 17.76
N TYR A 110 13.21 -12.66 17.98
CA TYR A 110 13.59 -11.61 18.93
C TYR A 110 12.43 -11.25 19.85
N SER A 111 12.74 -10.94 21.11
CA SER A 111 11.73 -10.62 22.13
C SER A 111 11.24 -9.17 22.09
N GLY A 112 12.04 -8.26 21.52
CA GLY A 112 11.76 -6.82 21.50
C GLY A 112 12.00 -6.12 22.85
N PHE A 113 12.59 -6.84 23.80
CA PHE A 113 12.99 -6.32 25.11
C PHE A 113 14.47 -6.59 25.35
N ALA A 114 15.17 -5.56 25.78
CA ALA A 114 16.57 -5.57 26.14
C ALA A 114 16.71 -5.35 27.65
N ASP A 115 17.62 -6.10 28.25
CA ASP A 115 18.03 -5.90 29.63
C ASP A 115 19.24 -4.96 29.64
N LEU A 116 19.04 -3.73 30.10
CA LEU A 116 20.05 -2.68 30.01
C LEU A 116 21.15 -2.80 31.06
N GLU A 117 20.90 -3.43 32.22
CA GLU A 117 21.87 -3.53 33.31
C GLU A 117 23.13 -4.36 32.93
N PRO A 118 23.00 -5.55 32.32
CA PRO A 118 24.16 -6.33 31.87
C PRO A 118 24.64 -5.93 30.46
N SER A 119 23.90 -5.05 29.75
CA SER A 119 24.23 -4.60 28.40
C SER A 119 25.36 -3.59 28.40
N SER A 120 26.28 -3.70 27.44
CA SER A 120 27.34 -2.71 27.23
C SER A 120 27.88 -2.77 25.81
N LYS A 121 28.60 -1.73 25.37
CA LYS A 121 29.27 -1.74 24.05
C LYS A 121 30.20 -2.96 23.85
N ALA A 122 30.79 -3.50 24.92
CA ALA A 122 31.67 -4.66 24.87
C ALA A 122 30.91 -6.00 24.92
N ASN A 123 29.79 -6.06 25.63
CA ASN A 123 29.02 -7.28 25.85
C ASN A 123 27.84 -7.45 24.86
N GLY A 124 27.55 -6.41 24.08
CA GLY A 124 26.33 -6.32 23.27
C GLY A 124 25.11 -5.97 24.11
N LEU A 125 24.00 -5.74 23.40
CA LEU A 125 22.67 -5.58 23.97
C LEU A 125 22.10 -6.96 24.28
N ILE A 126 21.87 -7.25 25.57
CA ILE A 126 21.28 -8.50 26.02
C ILE A 126 19.77 -8.44 25.84
N THR A 127 19.21 -9.43 25.16
CA THR A 127 17.80 -9.50 24.79
C THR A 127 17.22 -10.85 25.27
N PRO A 128 16.76 -10.92 26.53
CA PRO A 128 16.27 -12.17 27.09
C PRO A 128 15.11 -12.73 26.28
N GLY A 129 15.12 -14.04 26.06
CA GLY A 129 14.07 -14.74 25.30
C GLY A 129 14.20 -14.67 23.78
N SER A 130 15.12 -13.86 23.23
CA SER A 130 15.47 -13.90 21.82
C SER A 130 16.24 -15.19 21.48
N LYS A 131 16.12 -15.63 20.22
CA LYS A 131 16.80 -16.79 19.63
C LYS A 131 17.50 -16.39 18.33
N LEU A 132 18.36 -15.37 18.42
CA LEU A 132 18.94 -14.68 17.26
C LEU A 132 19.94 -15.55 16.51
N SER A 133 20.46 -16.62 17.11
CA SER A 133 21.32 -17.58 16.39
C SER A 133 20.59 -18.24 15.21
N SER A 134 19.25 -18.25 15.23
CA SER A 134 18.43 -18.74 14.11
C SER A 134 18.59 -17.89 12.85
N LEU A 135 19.06 -16.65 12.96
CA LEU A 135 19.34 -15.76 11.83
C LEU A 135 20.61 -16.13 11.06
N ASN A 136 21.51 -16.90 11.66
CA ASN A 136 22.76 -17.36 11.03
C ASN A 136 22.58 -18.68 10.24
N GLN A 137 21.35 -19.21 10.12
CA GLN A 137 21.11 -20.47 9.42
C GLN A 137 21.04 -20.25 7.90
N GLU A 138 21.65 -21.16 7.14
CA GLU A 138 21.51 -21.21 5.68
C GLU A 138 20.06 -21.53 5.29
N ASN A 139 19.52 -20.82 4.30
CA ASN A 139 18.11 -20.81 3.90
C ASN A 139 17.17 -20.33 5.02
N GLY A 140 17.65 -19.40 5.85
CA GLY A 140 16.87 -18.75 6.89
C GLY A 140 16.02 -17.60 6.34
N ILE A 141 15.24 -16.97 7.23
CA ILE A 141 14.36 -15.84 6.88
C ILE A 141 15.10 -14.68 6.20
N LEU A 142 16.37 -14.47 6.53
CA LEU A 142 17.20 -13.42 5.94
C LEU A 142 17.58 -13.71 4.49
N ASP A 143 17.81 -14.98 4.14
CA ASP A 143 18.13 -15.40 2.78
C ASP A 143 16.91 -15.26 1.86
N ASP A 144 15.70 -15.54 2.36
CA ASP A 144 14.44 -15.35 1.62
C ASP A 144 14.22 -13.89 1.22
N PHE A 145 14.71 -12.94 2.02
CA PHE A 145 14.66 -11.50 1.73
C PHE A 145 15.94 -10.96 1.07
N GLY A 146 17.00 -11.76 0.97
CA GLY A 146 18.30 -11.32 0.45
C GLY A 146 18.96 -10.23 1.30
N VAL A 147 18.76 -10.24 2.62
CA VAL A 147 19.26 -9.22 3.56
C VAL A 147 20.32 -9.83 4.48
N ALA A 148 21.46 -9.17 4.68
CA ALA A 148 22.46 -9.66 5.64
C ALA A 148 22.14 -9.20 7.08
N ILE A 149 22.70 -9.90 8.07
CA ILE A 149 22.57 -9.50 9.49
C ILE A 149 23.07 -8.08 9.72
N THR A 150 24.11 -7.65 8.99
CA THR A 150 24.69 -6.31 9.08
C THR A 150 23.79 -5.21 8.52
N ASP A 151 22.79 -5.59 7.73
CA ASP A 151 21.85 -4.66 7.10
C ASP A 151 20.65 -4.39 8.01
N LEU A 152 20.50 -5.17 9.08
CA LEU A 152 19.45 -5.01 10.06
C LEU A 152 19.69 -3.78 10.95
N ALA A 153 18.58 -3.13 11.27
CA ALA A 153 18.53 -1.99 12.17
C ALA A 153 17.77 -2.34 13.45
N VAL A 154 18.22 -1.77 14.57
CA VAL A 154 17.51 -1.75 15.85
C VAL A 154 17.00 -0.33 16.08
N ILE A 155 15.70 -0.21 16.31
CA ILE A 155 15.03 1.05 16.59
C ILE A 155 14.39 0.94 17.98
N PHE A 156 14.86 1.77 18.90
CA PHE A 156 14.45 1.78 20.30
C PHE A 156 13.15 2.56 20.47
N LYS A 157 12.24 2.08 21.32
CA LYS A 157 10.95 2.73 21.54
C LYS A 157 11.04 3.72 22.70
N GLY A 158 10.24 4.78 22.62
CA GLY A 158 10.16 5.79 23.68
C GLY A 158 11.29 6.82 23.64
N LEU A 159 12.14 6.79 22.61
CA LEU A 159 13.13 7.83 22.35
C LEU A 159 12.54 8.89 21.41
N ALA A 160 13.08 10.10 21.49
CA ALA A 160 12.74 11.18 20.56
C ALA A 160 13.62 11.07 19.31
N TYR A 161 13.01 10.69 18.18
CA TYR A 161 13.66 10.67 16.87
C TYR A 161 13.35 11.94 16.08
N ASP A 162 14.35 12.48 15.40
CA ASP A 162 14.13 13.39 14.29
C ASP A 162 13.83 12.57 13.04
N THR A 163 12.55 12.51 12.68
CA THR A 163 12.07 11.73 11.53
C THR A 163 12.78 12.04 10.22
N THR A 164 13.38 13.24 10.10
CA THR A 164 14.05 13.68 8.88
C THR A 164 15.50 13.23 8.78
N THR A 165 16.16 12.94 9.90
CA THR A 165 17.60 12.63 9.93
C THR A 165 17.90 11.27 10.57
N SER A 166 17.19 10.90 11.63
CA SER A 166 17.48 9.72 12.45
C SER A 166 17.48 8.41 11.66
N PHE A 167 16.58 8.28 10.66
CA PHE A 167 16.34 7.03 9.93
C PHE A 167 17.12 6.87 8.62
N GLY A 168 17.82 7.91 8.15
CA GLY A 168 18.62 7.85 6.92
C GLY A 168 17.88 8.12 5.61
N TYR A 169 16.62 8.57 5.65
CA TYR A 169 15.85 8.96 4.45
C TYR A 169 16.51 10.04 3.60
N ASN A 170 17.28 10.91 4.26
CA ASN A 170 18.24 11.81 3.64
C ASN A 170 19.62 11.38 4.16
N ASN A 171 20.62 11.31 3.29
CA ASN A 171 21.99 10.89 3.63
C ASN A 171 22.65 11.91 4.58
N THR A 172 22.30 11.83 5.86
CA THR A 172 22.79 12.69 6.94
C THR A 172 23.73 11.90 7.85
N ASN A 173 24.70 12.59 8.43
CA ASN A 173 25.68 11.96 9.33
C ASN A 173 25.12 11.66 10.73
N SER A 174 23.92 12.17 11.06
CA SER A 174 23.24 11.98 12.34
C SER A 174 22.19 10.86 12.23
N LEU A 175 22.63 9.60 12.26
CA LEU A 175 21.76 8.44 12.32
C LEU A 175 21.58 8.03 13.79
N ASP A 176 20.34 8.00 14.27
CA ASP A 176 20.00 7.51 15.61
C ASP A 176 19.50 6.06 15.61
N VAL A 177 19.45 5.44 14.42
CA VAL A 177 19.15 4.02 14.25
C VAL A 177 20.41 3.21 14.55
N ALA A 178 20.30 2.26 15.47
CA ALA A 178 21.40 1.37 15.83
C ALA A 178 21.58 0.29 14.77
N LYS A 179 22.78 0.16 14.21
CA LYS A 179 23.08 -0.86 13.18
C LYS A 179 23.60 -2.13 13.83
N ILE A 180 23.07 -3.28 13.43
CA ILE A 180 23.55 -4.57 13.92
C ILE A 180 24.88 -4.90 13.24
N THR A 181 25.87 -5.36 14.01
CA THR A 181 27.16 -5.84 13.49
C THR A 181 27.28 -7.35 13.54
N SER A 182 26.76 -7.96 14.60
CA SER A 182 26.66 -9.41 14.75
C SER A 182 25.60 -9.76 15.79
N VAL A 183 25.16 -11.02 15.77
CA VAL A 183 24.21 -11.55 16.74
C VAL A 183 24.76 -12.83 17.37
N GLU A 184 24.52 -12.97 18.66
CA GLU A 184 24.60 -14.23 19.40
C GLU A 184 23.20 -14.57 19.90
N ASP A 185 22.96 -15.80 20.36
CA ASP A 185 21.62 -16.32 20.68
C ASP A 185 20.70 -15.30 21.38
N ASN A 186 21.17 -14.71 22.49
CA ASN A 186 20.44 -13.68 23.24
C ASN A 186 21.13 -12.30 23.24
N LYS A 187 22.06 -12.02 22.33
CA LYS A 187 22.80 -10.74 22.29
C LYS A 187 22.82 -10.14 20.89
N ILE A 188 22.68 -8.82 20.84
CA ILE A 188 22.84 -8.03 19.62
C ILE A 188 24.05 -7.13 19.81
N HIS A 189 25.08 -7.31 18.98
CA HIS A 189 26.16 -6.34 18.90
C HIS A 189 25.73 -5.23 17.93
N LEU A 190 25.82 -3.98 18.39
CA LEU A 190 25.32 -2.82 17.67
C LEU A 190 26.32 -1.68 17.65
N THR A 191 26.30 -0.92 16.56
CA THR A 191 27.00 0.36 16.44
C THR A 191 25.97 1.47 16.63
N HIS A 192 26.07 2.15 17.78
CA HIS A 192 25.20 3.27 18.16
C HIS A 192 25.89 4.16 19.19
N ASP A 193 25.74 5.46 19.04
CA ASP A 193 26.30 6.47 19.94
C ASP A 193 25.23 7.29 20.67
N GLY A 194 23.94 7.04 20.39
CA GLY A 194 22.82 7.71 21.02
C GLY A 194 22.26 6.98 22.24
N GLU A 195 21.11 7.47 22.71
CA GLU A 195 20.35 6.83 23.78
C GLU A 195 19.78 5.47 23.35
N ILE A 196 19.60 4.58 24.32
CA ILE A 196 18.99 3.26 24.14
C ILE A 196 17.82 3.10 25.10
N SER A 197 16.88 2.22 24.76
CA SER A 197 15.70 1.90 25.56
C SER A 197 15.60 0.39 25.75
N GLU A 198 14.88 -0.05 26.77
CA GLU A 198 14.58 -1.47 26.99
C GLU A 198 13.73 -2.04 25.85
N GLN A 199 12.78 -1.27 25.33
CA GLN A 199 11.93 -1.75 24.25
C GLN A 199 12.53 -1.40 22.89
N TYR A 200 12.55 -2.36 21.96
CA TYR A 200 13.08 -2.14 20.63
C TYR A 200 12.35 -2.95 19.55
N HIS A 201 12.49 -2.50 18.31
CA HIS A 201 12.09 -3.22 17.12
C HIS A 201 13.31 -3.49 16.25
N ILE A 202 13.37 -4.66 15.64
CA ILE A 202 14.30 -4.94 14.54
C ILE A 202 13.60 -4.53 13.25
N ALA A 203 14.31 -3.87 12.34
CA ALA A 203 13.85 -3.53 11.01
C ALA A 203 14.83 -4.07 9.96
N TYR A 204 14.30 -4.56 8.84
CA TYR A 204 15.10 -5.08 7.73
C TYR A 204 14.78 -4.42 6.38
N SER A 205 13.63 -3.75 6.25
CA SER A 205 13.22 -3.07 5.02
C SER A 205 12.40 -1.83 5.33
N ALA A 206 12.57 -0.80 4.50
CA ALA A 206 11.62 0.28 4.32
C ALA A 206 10.68 0.00 3.14
N TYR A 207 9.59 0.76 3.09
CA TYR A 207 8.63 0.76 2.01
C TYR A 207 8.35 2.19 1.57
N ALA A 208 8.23 2.40 0.26
CA ALA A 208 7.72 3.64 -0.30
C ALA A 208 6.52 3.37 -1.20
N ILE A 209 5.50 4.21 -1.10
CA ILE A 209 4.38 4.22 -2.02
C ILE A 209 4.44 5.54 -2.76
N ALA A 210 4.80 5.48 -4.05
CA ALA A 210 5.03 6.66 -4.86
C ALA A 210 4.22 6.63 -6.15
N VAL A 211 3.91 7.83 -6.63
CA VAL A 211 3.35 8.07 -7.96
C VAL A 211 4.50 8.07 -8.96
N SER A 212 4.49 7.16 -9.94
CA SER A 212 5.64 6.96 -10.83
C SER A 212 5.45 7.48 -12.26
N ASP A 213 4.23 7.45 -12.78
CA ASP A 213 3.95 7.73 -14.19
C ASP A 213 2.64 8.49 -14.31
N GLU A 214 2.65 9.70 -14.86
CA GLU A 214 1.43 10.44 -15.24
C GLU A 214 1.09 10.12 -16.71
N SER A 215 -0.13 9.66 -16.96
CA SER A 215 -0.65 9.48 -18.30
C SER A 215 -0.88 10.84 -18.95
N GLU A 216 -0.09 11.16 -19.98
CA GLU A 216 -0.13 12.43 -20.72
C GLU A 216 -1.51 12.82 -21.27
N GLN A 217 -2.44 11.86 -21.39
CA GLN A 217 -3.75 12.12 -22.01
C GLN A 217 -4.88 12.45 -21.03
N ARG A 218 -4.77 12.07 -19.74
CA ARG A 218 -5.90 12.19 -18.78
C ARG A 218 -5.52 12.59 -17.36
N GLY A 219 -4.23 12.65 -17.02
CA GLY A 219 -3.80 12.99 -15.65
C GLY A 219 -3.97 11.84 -14.64
N ASP A 220 -4.27 10.64 -15.12
CA ASP A 220 -4.22 9.41 -14.32
C ASP A 220 -2.77 9.01 -14.06
N PHE A 221 -2.51 8.34 -12.95
CA PHE A 221 -1.18 7.86 -12.64
C PHE A 221 -1.14 6.43 -12.11
N THR A 222 0.06 5.84 -12.16
CA THR A 222 0.34 4.51 -11.59
C THR A 222 0.92 4.66 -10.19
N LEU A 223 0.37 3.90 -9.25
CA LEU A 223 0.87 3.79 -7.89
C LEU A 223 1.82 2.60 -7.81
N LYS A 224 3.08 2.84 -7.43
CA LYS A 224 4.09 1.80 -7.23
C LYS A 224 4.44 1.66 -5.76
N LEU A 225 4.60 0.42 -5.31
CA LEU A 225 5.24 0.05 -4.06
C LEU A 225 6.71 -0.20 -4.34
N TYR A 226 7.58 0.49 -3.62
CA TYR A 226 9.01 0.20 -3.56
C TYR A 226 9.30 -0.50 -2.23
N TYR A 227 10.13 -1.53 -2.28
CA TYR A 227 10.41 -2.41 -1.15
C TYR A 227 11.86 -2.90 -1.20
N ASN A 228 12.29 -3.57 -0.13
CA ASN A 228 13.63 -4.13 0.02
C ASN A 228 14.75 -3.08 -0.13
N TYR A 229 14.62 -1.98 0.62
CA TYR A 229 15.69 -0.99 0.73
C TYR A 229 15.88 -0.55 2.18
N GLN A 230 17.11 -0.17 2.53
CA GLN A 230 17.50 0.23 3.89
C GLN A 230 18.02 1.68 3.93
N PRO A 231 17.15 2.67 4.27
CA PRO A 231 17.54 4.08 4.36
C PRO A 231 18.72 4.34 5.30
N TRP A 232 18.84 3.59 6.40
CA TRP A 232 19.94 3.71 7.35
C TRP A 232 21.29 3.26 6.79
N LEU A 233 21.33 2.56 5.65
CA LEU A 233 22.54 2.23 4.90
C LEU A 233 22.82 3.23 3.76
N GLY A 234 21.99 4.26 3.61
CA GLY A 234 22.08 5.26 2.55
C GLY A 234 21.40 4.84 1.24
N GLU A 235 20.65 3.74 1.25
CA GLU A 235 19.84 3.32 0.14
C GLU A 235 18.61 4.22 -0.02
N LYS A 236 18.12 4.32 -1.25
CA LYS A 236 16.97 5.16 -1.58
C LYS A 236 15.93 4.39 -2.34
N PHE A 237 14.66 4.69 -2.10
CA PHE A 237 13.55 3.99 -2.75
C PHE A 237 13.60 4.08 -4.28
N GLN A 238 14.19 5.13 -4.87
CA GLN A 238 14.24 5.26 -6.34
C GLN A 238 15.08 4.18 -7.02
N ASN A 239 16.03 3.57 -6.29
CA ASN A 239 16.88 2.50 -6.79
C ASN A 239 16.42 1.11 -6.31
N ALA A 240 15.34 1.06 -5.53
CA ALA A 240 14.83 -0.16 -4.93
C ALA A 240 13.95 -0.97 -5.90
N ASP A 241 13.71 -2.23 -5.54
CA ASP A 241 12.73 -3.05 -6.25
C ASP A 241 11.33 -2.45 -6.13
N SER A 242 10.54 -2.59 -7.20
CA SER A 242 9.20 -2.02 -7.25
C SER A 242 8.15 -2.96 -7.84
N ALA A 243 6.91 -2.79 -7.39
CA ALA A 243 5.73 -3.48 -7.88
C ALA A 243 4.58 -2.50 -8.10
N ILE A 244 3.73 -2.75 -9.09
CA ILE A 244 2.54 -1.94 -9.34
C ILE A 244 1.47 -2.30 -8.30
N LEU A 245 1.02 -1.31 -7.52
CA LEU A 245 -0.11 -1.45 -6.59
C LEU A 245 -1.44 -1.19 -7.29
N ALA A 246 -1.50 -0.13 -8.08
CA ALA A 246 -2.72 0.29 -8.76
C ALA A 246 -2.42 1.06 -10.04
N GLU A 247 -3.23 0.84 -11.06
CA GLU A 247 -3.25 1.60 -12.31
C GLU A 247 -4.47 2.52 -12.35
N ASN A 248 -4.41 3.57 -13.18
CA ASN A 248 -5.51 4.53 -13.38
C ASN A 248 -5.94 5.20 -12.07
N VAL A 249 -4.97 5.61 -11.26
CA VAL A 249 -5.21 6.33 -10.02
C VAL A 249 -5.34 7.81 -10.32
N THR A 250 -6.42 8.45 -9.87
CA THR A 250 -6.64 9.89 -10.02
C THR A 250 -6.24 10.68 -8.79
N ARG A 251 -6.19 10.02 -7.62
CA ARG A 251 -5.80 10.65 -6.36
C ARG A 251 -5.23 9.63 -5.39
N PHE A 252 -4.10 9.98 -4.77
CA PHE A 252 -3.51 9.27 -3.65
C PHE A 252 -3.07 10.32 -2.63
N ASN A 253 -3.83 10.45 -1.55
CA ASN A 253 -3.56 11.40 -0.47
C ASN A 253 -3.44 10.64 0.84
N PHE A 254 -2.57 11.15 1.71
CA PHE A 254 -2.34 10.61 3.04
C PHE A 254 -2.16 11.76 4.02
N THR A 255 -2.67 11.58 5.23
CA THR A 255 -2.56 12.55 6.33
C THR A 255 -2.46 11.79 7.63
N GLU A 256 -1.73 12.30 8.61
CA GLU A 256 -1.72 11.76 9.96
C GLU A 256 -2.21 12.80 10.97
N GLN A 257 -3.07 12.36 11.88
CA GLN A 257 -3.46 13.16 13.03
C GLN A 257 -3.56 12.27 14.27
N ASN A 258 -2.89 12.66 15.35
CA ASN A 258 -2.88 11.94 16.63
C ASN A 258 -2.50 10.44 16.49
N GLY A 259 -1.53 10.13 15.64
CA GLY A 259 -1.08 8.76 15.41
C GLY A 259 -1.98 7.91 14.49
N VAL A 260 -3.07 8.49 13.98
CA VAL A 260 -3.96 7.84 13.01
C VAL A 260 -3.63 8.32 11.62
N VAL A 261 -3.22 7.40 10.75
CA VAL A 261 -2.96 7.67 9.35
C VAL A 261 -4.23 7.43 8.55
N VAL A 262 -4.66 8.41 7.77
CA VAL A 262 -5.80 8.31 6.85
C VAL A 262 -5.27 8.34 5.43
N ILE A 263 -5.59 7.30 4.66
CA ILE A 263 -5.27 7.23 3.23
C ILE A 263 -6.54 7.36 2.43
N LYS A 264 -6.49 8.15 1.38
CA LYS A 264 -7.55 8.29 0.38
C LYS A 264 -7.01 7.89 -0.99
N LEU A 265 -7.66 6.93 -1.61
CA LEU A 265 -7.35 6.44 -2.96
C LEU A 265 -8.55 6.63 -3.86
N CYS A 266 -8.34 7.24 -5.02
CA CYS A 266 -9.34 7.33 -6.08
C CYS A 266 -8.81 6.64 -7.33
N MET A 267 -9.57 5.67 -7.86
CA MET A 267 -9.26 4.95 -9.08
C MET A 267 -10.32 5.24 -10.13
N HIS A 268 -9.90 5.33 -11.38
CA HIS A 268 -10.73 5.59 -12.54
C HIS A 268 -10.92 4.31 -13.38
N GLU A 269 -12.13 4.10 -13.89
CA GLU A 269 -12.41 3.02 -14.82
C GLU A 269 -11.96 3.40 -16.24
N ALA A 270 -10.75 2.97 -16.62
CA ALA A 270 -10.14 3.27 -17.92
C ALA A 270 -10.75 2.47 -19.10
N GLY A 271 -12.08 2.35 -19.18
CA GLY A 271 -12.77 1.73 -20.31
C GLY A 271 -12.57 0.21 -20.46
N LYS A 272 -11.99 -0.47 -19.45
CA LYS A 272 -11.83 -1.94 -19.40
C LYS A 272 -13.17 -2.69 -19.50
N SER A 273 -14.26 -2.00 -19.21
CA SER A 273 -15.64 -2.49 -19.33
C SER A 273 -16.12 -2.78 -20.77
N GLY A 274 -15.36 -2.45 -21.82
CA GLY A 274 -15.66 -2.89 -23.20
C GLY A 274 -17.04 -2.47 -23.73
N LEU A 275 -17.63 -1.43 -23.15
CA LEU A 275 -18.98 -0.98 -23.45
C LEU A 275 -19.04 -0.34 -24.84
N MET A 276 -19.40 -1.14 -25.85
CA MET A 276 -19.69 -0.68 -27.22
C MET A 276 -20.84 0.35 -27.30
N PHE A 277 -21.56 0.60 -26.20
CA PHE A 277 -22.79 1.38 -26.17
C PHE A 277 -22.62 2.83 -25.70
N ASP A 278 -21.48 3.19 -25.10
CA ASP A 278 -21.26 4.55 -24.59
C ASP A 278 -19.75 4.83 -24.42
N LYS A 279 -19.15 5.56 -25.36
CA LYS A 279 -17.73 5.96 -25.29
C LYS A 279 -17.43 6.93 -24.14
N ASN A 280 -18.46 7.45 -23.49
CA ASN A 280 -18.35 8.43 -22.40
C ASN A 280 -18.66 7.81 -21.02
N PHE A 281 -18.71 6.49 -20.90
CA PHE A 281 -18.83 5.86 -19.59
C PHE A 281 -17.48 5.91 -18.85
N ASP A 282 -17.29 7.03 -18.18
CA ASP A 282 -16.17 7.37 -17.32
C ASP A 282 -16.70 7.55 -15.90
N PHE A 283 -16.13 6.82 -14.94
CA PHE A 283 -16.39 7.07 -13.53
C PHE A 283 -15.13 6.86 -12.70
N THR A 284 -15.08 7.56 -11.56
CA THR A 284 -14.03 7.45 -10.56
C THR A 284 -14.63 6.97 -9.25
N VAL A 285 -13.99 6.00 -8.62
CA VAL A 285 -14.33 5.53 -7.27
C VAL A 285 -13.28 6.03 -6.30
N CYS A 286 -13.72 6.70 -5.24
CA CYS A 286 -12.87 7.12 -4.14
C CYS A 286 -13.21 6.34 -2.86
N LYS A 287 -12.19 5.82 -2.20
CA LYS A 287 -12.29 5.18 -0.89
C LYS A 287 -11.24 5.76 0.05
N SER A 288 -11.48 5.63 1.35
CA SER A 288 -10.54 6.07 2.38
C SER A 288 -10.50 5.08 3.52
N LYS A 289 -9.33 4.94 4.13
CA LYS A 289 -9.13 4.04 5.26
C LYS A 289 -8.28 4.71 6.33
N ALA A 290 -8.66 4.50 7.59
CA ALA A 290 -7.90 4.93 8.76
C ALA A 290 -7.09 3.75 9.32
N ILE A 291 -5.85 4.03 9.72
CA ILE A 291 -4.87 3.08 10.23
C ILE A 291 -4.36 3.61 11.57
N TYR A 292 -4.31 2.75 12.57
CA TYR A 292 -3.94 3.08 13.95
C TYR A 292 -2.49 2.67 14.29
#